data_AF-A0A443LVV6-F1
#
_entry.id   AF-A0A443LVV6-F1
#
_cell.length_a   1.000
_cell.length_b   1.000
_cell.length_c   1.000
_cell.angle_alpha   90.00
_cell.angle_beta   90.00
_cell.angle_gamma   90.00
#
_symmetry.space_group_name_H-M   'P 1'
#
loop_
_entity.id
_entity.type
_entity.pdbx_description
1 polymer ?
#
loop_
_entity_poly.entity_id
_entity_poly.type
_entity_poly.pdbx_seq_one_letter_code
_entity_poly.pdbx_strand_id
1 'polypeptide(L)'
;MAAPNWRCALTLATELLSQAKAHARIDHDDEDDTLTQMLATALADVAHAAAYDLPATLAELPADLAFAACDQFSLLYDNRGGATERDRPLGLSLAASRICARYRGVSLGEPEVEA
;
A
#
# COMPACT_ATOMS: atom_id res chain seq x y z
N MET A 1 0.71 -22.14 4.96
CA MET A 1 0.60 -21.10 3.92
C MET A 1 -0.76 -20.45 4.09
N ALA A 2 -0.83 -19.27 4.73
CA ALA A 2 -2.07 -18.54 4.87
C ALA A 2 -2.60 -18.15 3.47
N ALA A 3 -3.91 -18.23 3.26
CA ALA A 3 -4.53 -17.86 1.98
C ALA A 3 -4.14 -16.42 1.61
N PRO A 4 -3.90 -16.13 0.31
CA PRO A 4 -3.36 -14.84 -0.07
C PRO A 4 -4.37 -13.72 0.23
N ASN A 5 -3.89 -12.74 1.00
CA ASN A 5 -4.49 -11.48 1.47
C ASN A 5 -5.12 -10.57 0.38
N TRP A 6 -5.22 -11.00 -0.88
CA TRP A 6 -5.69 -10.18 -2.01
C TRP A 6 -7.19 -9.83 -1.91
N ARG A 7 -8.01 -10.69 -1.28
CA ARG A 7 -9.43 -10.38 -1.04
C ARG A 7 -9.59 -9.22 -0.05
N CYS A 8 -8.86 -9.25 1.06
CA CYS A 8 -8.85 -8.14 2.02
C CYS A 8 -8.34 -6.86 1.37
N ALA A 9 -7.28 -6.95 0.56
CA ALA A 9 -6.73 -5.80 -0.17
C ALA A 9 -7.77 -5.16 -1.11
N LEU A 10 -8.56 -5.95 -1.85
CA LEU A 10 -9.58 -5.42 -2.76
C LEU A 10 -10.76 -4.76 -2.01
N THR A 11 -11.22 -5.37 -0.92
CA THR A 11 -12.26 -4.80 -0.06
C THR A 11 -11.80 -3.46 0.52
N LEU A 12 -10.62 -3.44 1.13
CA LEU A 12 -10.02 -2.22 1.69
C LEU A 12 -9.81 -1.14 0.61
N ALA A 13 -9.35 -1.52 -0.58
CA ALA A 13 -9.18 -0.59 -1.70
C ALA A 13 -10.51 0.06 -2.09
N THR A 14 -11.59 -0.72 -2.14
CA THR A 14 -12.93 -0.19 -2.44
C THR A 14 -13.37 0.83 -1.39
N GLU A 15 -13.16 0.54 -0.11
CA GLU A 15 -13.49 1.46 1.00
C GLU A 15 -12.61 2.72 0.99
N LEU A 16 -11.34 2.61 0.61
CA LEU A 16 -10.37 3.72 0.58
C LEU A 16 -10.41 4.55 -0.71
N LEU A 17 -11.08 4.08 -1.77
CA LEU A 17 -10.99 4.69 -3.10
C LEU A 17 -11.27 6.19 -3.10
N SER A 18 -12.31 6.63 -2.39
CA SER A 18 -12.65 8.06 -2.29
C SER A 18 -11.52 8.91 -1.70
N GLN A 19 -10.83 8.41 -0.67
CA GLN A 19 -9.71 9.10 -0.03
C GLN A 19 -8.48 9.10 -0.93
N ALA A 20 -8.20 7.98 -1.59
CA ALA A 20 -7.08 7.83 -2.51
C ALA A 20 -7.24 8.77 -3.72
N LYS A 21 -8.44 8.86 -4.30
CA LYS A 21 -8.76 9.80 -5.39
C LYS A 21 -8.62 11.26 -4.97
N ALA A 22 -9.13 11.62 -3.80
CA ALA A 22 -8.96 12.96 -3.25
C ALA A 22 -7.48 13.32 -3.04
N HIS A 23 -6.68 12.35 -2.59
CA HIS A 23 -5.24 12.53 -2.39
C HIS A 23 -4.48 12.70 -3.72
N ALA A 24 -4.84 11.93 -4.75
CA ALA A 24 -4.25 11.98 -6.10
C ALA A 24 -4.86 13.07 -6.99
N ARG A 25 -5.86 13.83 -6.52
CA ARG A 25 -6.60 14.85 -7.28
C ARG A 25 -7.31 14.28 -8.53
N ILE A 26 -7.93 13.12 -8.36
CA ILE A 26 -8.72 12.45 -9.39
C ILE A 26 -10.20 12.76 -9.14
N ASP A 27 -10.81 13.54 -10.02
CA ASP A 27 -12.20 14.02 -9.84
C ASP A 27 -13.25 13.14 -10.53
N HIS A 28 -12.87 12.29 -11.49
CA HIS A 28 -13.79 11.50 -12.31
C HIS A 28 -13.84 10.03 -11.86
N ASP A 29 -14.99 9.38 -12.05
CA ASP A 29 -15.29 8.00 -11.62
C ASP A 29 -15.18 6.96 -12.75
N ASP A 30 -14.80 7.37 -13.97
CA ASP A 30 -14.77 6.51 -15.16
C ASP A 30 -13.70 5.41 -15.12
N GLU A 31 -12.68 5.56 -14.28
CA GLU A 31 -11.60 4.58 -14.10
C GLU A 31 -11.66 3.84 -12.75
N ASP A 32 -12.74 3.96 -11.97
CA ASP A 32 -12.81 3.47 -10.58
C ASP A 32 -12.43 1.99 -10.41
N ASP A 33 -12.83 1.12 -11.34
CA ASP A 33 -12.46 -0.30 -11.33
C ASP A 33 -10.94 -0.49 -11.44
N THR A 34 -10.29 0.28 -12.32
CA THR A 34 -8.84 0.20 -12.54
C THR A 34 -8.06 0.86 -11.39
N LEU A 35 -8.57 1.98 -10.87
CA LEU A 35 -7.99 2.66 -9.70
C LEU A 35 -8.09 1.80 -8.45
N THR A 36 -9.19 1.07 -8.28
CA THR A 36 -9.38 0.12 -7.17
C THR A 36 -8.32 -0.99 -7.24
N GLN A 37 -8.05 -1.55 -8.42
CA GLN A 37 -6.99 -2.55 -8.59
C GLN A 37 -5.60 -1.99 -8.26
N MET A 38 -5.31 -0.77 -8.71
CA MET A 38 -4.05 -0.09 -8.40
C MET A 38 -3.88 0.17 -6.90
N LEU A 39 -4.94 0.61 -6.24
CA LEU A 39 -4.95 0.83 -4.80
C LEU A 39 -4.81 -0.49 -4.01
N ALA A 40 -5.40 -1.58 -4.49
CA ALA A 40 -5.19 -2.91 -3.92
C ALA A 40 -3.72 -3.36 -4.04
N THR A 41 -3.05 -3.05 -5.15
CA THR A 41 -1.60 -3.26 -5.30
C THR A 41 -0.81 -2.40 -4.32
N ALA A 42 -1.14 -1.11 -4.19
CA ALA A 42 -0.48 -0.22 -3.23
C ALA A 42 -0.63 -0.72 -1.77
N LEU A 43 -1.81 -1.19 -1.39
CA LEU A 43 -2.07 -1.82 -0.09
C LEU A 43 -1.21 -3.07 0.13
N ALA A 44 -1.09 -3.92 -0.89
CA ALA A 44 -0.27 -5.12 -0.80
C ALA A 44 1.23 -4.79 -0.62
N ASP A 45 1.75 -3.78 -1.35
CA ASP A 45 3.13 -3.32 -1.22
C ASP A 45 3.41 -2.77 0.18
N VAL A 46 2.51 -1.92 0.69
CA VAL A 46 2.61 -1.34 2.04
C VAL A 46 2.54 -2.42 3.11
N ALA A 47 1.57 -3.35 3.01
CA ALA A 47 1.41 -4.46 3.95
C ALA A 47 2.65 -5.36 3.98
N HIS A 48 3.18 -5.70 2.81
CA HIS A 48 4.40 -6.51 2.70
C HIS A 48 5.59 -5.80 3.34
N ALA A 49 5.81 -4.52 3.01
CA ALA A 49 6.93 -3.75 3.54
C ALA A 49 6.83 -3.50 5.07
N ALA A 50 5.60 -3.37 5.58
CA ALA A 50 5.31 -3.22 7.01
C ALA A 50 5.35 -4.56 7.77
N ALA A 51 5.45 -5.70 7.08
CA ALA A 51 5.23 -7.04 7.65
C ALA A 51 3.89 -7.11 8.42
N TYR A 52 2.83 -6.55 7.83
CA TYR A 52 1.52 -6.39 8.44
C TYR A 52 0.46 -7.18 7.69
N ASP A 53 -0.38 -7.92 8.42
CA ASP A 53 -1.51 -8.65 7.84
C ASP A 53 -2.70 -7.72 7.66
N LEU A 54 -3.20 -7.60 6.42
CA LEU A 54 -4.33 -6.73 6.11
C LEU A 54 -5.62 -7.23 6.78
N PRO A 55 -6.32 -6.37 7.56
CA PRO A 55 -7.59 -6.71 8.16
C PRO A 55 -8.69 -6.82 7.09
N ALA A 56 -9.86 -7.34 7.50
CA ALA A 56 -10.99 -7.48 6.60
C ALA A 56 -11.74 -6.15 6.35
N THR A 57 -11.58 -5.16 7.23
CA THR A 57 -12.33 -3.88 7.19
C THR A 57 -11.41 -2.70 7.42
N LEU A 58 -11.78 -1.52 6.88
CA LEU A 58 -10.95 -0.31 7.02
C LEU A 58 -10.87 0.19 8.46
N ALA A 59 -11.90 -0.05 9.28
CA ALA A 59 -11.94 0.38 10.67
C ALA A 59 -10.86 -0.27 11.55
N GLU A 60 -10.38 -1.44 11.16
CA GLU A 60 -9.32 -2.19 11.85
C GLU A 60 -7.92 -1.82 11.34
N LEU A 61 -7.81 -1.19 10.17
CA LEU A 61 -6.54 -0.78 9.59
C LEU A 61 -6.03 0.48 10.31
N PRO A 62 -4.78 0.49 10.83
CA PRO A 62 -4.18 1.69 11.38
C PRO A 62 -4.22 2.85 10.38
N ALA A 63 -4.65 4.03 10.85
CA ALA A 63 -4.86 5.19 9.99
C ALA A 63 -3.60 5.63 9.23
N ASP A 64 -2.42 5.47 9.84
CA ASP A 64 -1.17 5.80 9.18
C ASP A 64 -0.83 4.83 8.04
N LEU A 65 -1.12 3.52 8.18
CA LEU A 65 -0.99 2.56 7.07
C LEU A 65 -2.00 2.85 5.94
N ALA A 66 -3.22 3.29 6.28
CA ALA A 66 -4.19 3.74 5.29
C ALA A 66 -3.65 4.96 4.50
N PHE A 67 -3.03 5.93 5.18
CA PHE A 67 -2.36 7.06 4.52
C PHE A 67 -1.15 6.62 3.68
N ALA A 68 -0.35 5.67 4.16
CA ALA A 68 0.77 5.11 3.41
C ALA A 68 0.29 4.47 2.09
N ALA A 69 -0.83 3.75 2.12
CA ALA A 69 -1.42 3.16 0.93
C ALA A 69 -1.94 4.21 -0.06
N CYS A 70 -2.57 5.29 0.43
CA CYS A 70 -3.00 6.40 -0.43
C CYS A 70 -1.82 7.11 -1.11
N ASP A 71 -0.75 7.39 -0.36
CA ASP A 71 0.45 8.03 -0.90
C ASP A 71 1.18 7.13 -1.90
N GLN A 72 1.27 5.83 -1.61
CA GLN A 72 1.81 4.84 -2.56
C GLN A 72 0.95 4.73 -3.82
N PHE A 73 -0.38 4.78 -3.68
CA PHE A 73 -1.30 4.81 -4.82
C PHE A 73 -1.05 6.04 -5.71
N SER A 74 -0.94 7.25 -5.13
CA SER A 74 -0.64 8.47 -5.90
C SER A 74 0.67 8.35 -6.67
N LEU A 75 1.72 7.81 -6.03
CA LEU A 75 3.00 7.54 -6.69
C LEU A 75 2.83 6.61 -7.90
N LEU A 76 2.08 5.51 -7.74
CA LEU A 76 1.82 4.57 -8.84
C LEU A 76 1.00 5.20 -9.96
N TYR A 77 -0.01 6.01 -9.61
CA TYR A 77 -0.89 6.69 -10.54
C TYR A 77 -0.14 7.71 -11.42
N ASP A 78 0.71 8.53 -10.81
CA ASP A 78 1.51 9.55 -11.49
C ASP A 78 2.59 8.93 -12.38
N ASN A 79 3.16 7.80 -11.96
CA ASN A 79 4.24 7.10 -12.68
C ASN A 79 3.75 6.04 -13.68
N ARG A 80 2.52 6.15 -14.18
CA ARG A 80 1.94 5.24 -15.18
C ARG A 80 2.57 5.38 -16.57
N GLY A 81 3.08 6.55 -16.93
CA GLY A 81 3.57 6.85 -18.29
C GLY A 81 5.09 6.83 -18.42
N GLY A 82 5.61 6.14 -19.45
CA GLY A 82 6.83 6.43 -20.23
C GLY A 82 8.18 6.68 -19.52
N ALA A 83 8.26 6.64 -18.19
CA ALA A 83 9.49 6.79 -17.46
C ALA A 83 10.43 5.67 -17.89
N THR A 84 11.62 6.02 -18.37
CA THR A 84 12.69 5.04 -18.54
C THR A 84 12.94 4.39 -17.17
N GLU A 85 13.46 3.16 -17.12
CA GLU A 85 13.77 2.47 -15.85
C GLU A 85 14.61 3.33 -14.88
N ARG A 86 15.33 4.33 -15.41
CA ARG A 86 16.16 5.28 -14.66
C ARG A 86 15.37 6.35 -13.90
N ASP A 87 14.19 6.73 -14.38
CA ASP A 87 13.41 7.86 -13.84
C ASP A 87 12.26 7.39 -12.94
N ARG A 88 11.93 6.10 -12.97
CA ARG A 88 10.87 5.55 -12.12
C ARG A 88 11.40 5.38 -10.68
N PRO A 89 10.78 6.01 -9.68
CA PRO A 89 11.11 5.73 -8.29
C PRO A 89 10.88 4.25 -8.00
N LEU A 90 11.96 3.54 -7.64
CA LEU A 90 11.91 2.12 -7.32
C LEU A 90 11.50 1.96 -5.85
N GLY A 91 10.37 1.28 -5.63
CA GLY A 91 9.89 0.88 -4.30
C GLY A 91 8.76 1.75 -3.76
N LEU A 92 8.66 1.79 -2.44
CA LEU A 92 7.68 2.63 -1.75
C LEU A 92 8.02 4.11 -1.89
N SER A 93 7.00 4.95 -1.86
CA SER A 93 7.17 6.37 -1.62
C SER A 93 7.96 6.61 -0.32
N LEU A 94 8.59 7.79 -0.22
CA LEU A 94 9.35 8.13 0.98
C LEU A 94 8.46 8.20 2.23
N ALA A 95 7.23 8.69 2.10
CA ALA A 95 6.30 8.75 3.22
C ALA A 95 5.83 7.36 3.64
N ALA A 96 5.40 6.52 2.70
CA ALA A 96 5.02 5.13 2.98
C ALA A 96 6.17 4.37 3.63
N SER A 97 7.40 4.51 3.12
CA SER A 97 8.60 3.87 3.68
C SER A 97 8.82 4.21 5.16
N ARG A 98 8.65 5.48 5.55
CA ARG A 98 8.81 5.94 6.94
C ARG A 98 7.72 5.42 7.86
N ILE A 99 6.50 5.25 7.34
CA ILE A 99 5.38 4.70 8.10
C ILE A 99 5.61 3.19 8.30
N CYS A 100 5.88 2.45 7.23
CA CYS A 100 6.12 1.00 7.27
C CYS A 100 7.28 0.62 8.21
N ALA A 101 8.33 1.44 8.28
CA ALA A 101 9.47 1.20 9.16
C ALA A 101 9.09 1.08 10.66
N ARG A 102 7.96 1.64 11.09
CA ARG A 102 7.48 1.52 12.48
C ARG A 102 6.88 0.15 12.80
N TYR A 103 6.40 -0.57 11.78
CA TYR A 103 5.68 -1.84 11.93
C TYR A 103 6.59 -3.07 11.83
N ARG A 104 7.52 -3.05 10.86
CA ARG A 104 8.41 -4.19 10.54
C ARG A 104 9.37 -4.59 11.67
N GLY A 105 9.59 -3.72 12.65
CA GLY A 105 10.62 -3.89 13.68
C GLY A 105 12.04 -3.89 13.09
N VAL A 106 13.05 -3.74 13.95
CA VAL A 106 14.46 -3.91 13.57
C VAL A 106 14.93 -5.23 14.15
N SER A 107 15.26 -6.20 13.29
CA SER A 107 15.96 -7.41 13.73
C SER A 107 17.41 -7.07 14.03
N LEU A 108 17.92 -7.52 15.18
CA LEU A 108 19.33 -7.38 15.55
C LEU A 108 20.22 -8.44 14.89
N GLY A 109 19.65 -9.35 14.08
CA GLY A 109 20.39 -10.43 13.42
C GLY A 109 20.90 -11.48 14.39
N GLU A 110 20.30 -11.58 15.57
CA GLU A 110 20.60 -12.65 16.51
C GLU A 110 20.12 -13.97 15.88
N PRO A 111 20.99 -15.00 15.76
CA PRO A 111 20.56 -16.30 15.28
C PRO A 111 19.52 -16.86 16.24
N GLU A 112 18.41 -17.40 15.70
CA GLU A 112 17.38 -18.05 16.51
C GLU A 112 18.03 -19.15 17.38
N VAL A 113 18.07 -18.93 18.69
CA VAL A 113 18.51 -19.94 19.64
C VAL A 113 17.33 -20.91 19.80
N GLU A 114 17.41 -22.06 19.14
CA GLU A 114 16.51 -23.19 19.32
C GLU A 114 16.45 -23.54 20.82
N ALA A 115 15.27 -23.41 21.44
CA ALA A 115 15.00 -23.74 22.84
C ALA A 115 14.22 -25.05 22.95
#